data_AF-A0A847CB85-F1
#
_entry.id   AF-A0A847CB85-F1
#
_cell.length_a   1.000
_cell.length_b   1.000
_cell.length_c   1.000
_cell.angle_alpha   90.00
_cell.angle_beta   90.00
_cell.angle_gamma   90.00
#
_symmetry.space_group_name_H-M   'P 1'
#
loop_
_entity.id
_entity.type
_entity.pdbx_description
1 polymer ?
#
loop_
_entity_poly.entity_id
_entity_poly.type
_entity_poly.pdbx_seq_one_letter_code
_entity_poly.pdbx_strand_id
1 'polypeptide(L)' 'MKIALSLRLAIFTVEWYYDSDGYSQAFSYFESTSQAQKRKLLVLVKRIAEFGKIMDITKENY' A
#
# COMPACT_ATOMS: atom_id res chain seq x y z
N MET A 1 18.83 3.40 2.26
CA MET A 1 17.46 3.09 1.84
C MET A 1 16.49 3.85 2.74
N LYS A 2 15.71 4.81 2.21
CA LYS A 2 14.73 5.57 2.99
C LYS A 2 13.39 4.83 2.92
N ILE A 3 12.87 4.40 4.06
CA ILE A 3 11.58 3.72 4.16
C ILE A 3 10.55 4.77 4.60
N ALA A 4 9.61 5.14 3.72
CA ALA A 4 8.56 6.10 4.08
C ALA A 4 7.34 5.45 4.76
N LEU A 5 7.19 4.13 4.68
CA LEU A 5 6.21 3.35 5.44
C LEU A 5 6.69 1.90 5.50
N SER A 6 6.86 1.39 6.72
CA SER A 6 7.04 -0.04 7.00
C SER A 6 5.91 -0.45 7.93
N LEU A 7 4.89 -1.10 7.37
CA LEU A 7 3.82 -1.71 8.15
C LEU A 7 4.22 -3.14 8.48
N ARG A 8 4.67 -3.37 9.72
CA ARG A 8 4.85 -4.70 10.29
C ARG A 8 3.52 -5.16 10.88
N LEU A 9 2.83 -6.05 10.17
CA LEU A 9 1.61 -6.70 10.63
C LEU A 9 1.87 -8.19 10.83
N ALA A 10 0.94 -8.90 11.47
CA ALA A 10 1.16 -10.25 11.99
C ALA A 10 1.55 -11.31 10.94
N ILE A 11 1.32 -11.05 9.64
CA ILE A 11 1.54 -12.04 8.57
C ILE A 11 2.43 -11.48 7.44
N PHE A 12 2.08 -10.35 6.82
CA PHE A 12 2.86 -9.75 5.74
C PHE A 12 3.40 -8.37 6.09
N THR A 13 4.62 -8.08 5.63
CA THR A 13 5.20 -6.73 5.67
C THR A 13 4.91 -6.05 4.34
N VAL A 14 4.36 -4.83 4.39
CA VAL A 14 4.14 -4.00 3.19
C VAL A 14 5.04 -2.79 3.24
N GLU A 15 5.80 -2.60 2.16
CA GLU A 15 6.77 -1.53 1.99
C GLU A 15 6.54 -0.81 0.66
N TRP A 16 6.90 0.47 0.61
CA TRP A 16 6.99 1.17 -0.66
C TRP A 16 8.20 0.68 -1.44
N TYR A 17 7.97 0.22 -2.66
CA TYR A 17 9.06 -0.09 -3.58
C TYR A 17 9.66 1.21 -4.12
N TYR A 18 10.98 1.31 -4.08
CA TYR A 18 11.75 2.40 -4.67
C TYR A 18 12.60 1.84 -5.80
N ASP A 19 12.67 2.57 -6.92
CA ASP A 19 13.61 2.26 -7.99
C ASP A 19 15.06 2.64 -7.62
N SER A 20 15.99 2.41 -8.56
CA SER A 20 17.41 2.74 -8.38
C SER A 20 17.67 4.22 -8.14
N ASP A 21 16.77 5.08 -8.60
CA ASP A 21 16.87 6.53 -8.45
C ASP A 21 16.20 7.03 -7.16
N GLY A 22 15.65 6.12 -6.35
CA GLY A 22 14.97 6.43 -5.09
C GLY A 22 13.57 7.01 -5.28
N TYR A 23 12.96 6.81 -6.45
CA TYR A 23 11.59 7.20 -6.72
C TYR A 23 10.63 6.04 -6.42
N SER A 24 9.48 6.37 -5.84
CA SER A 24 8.40 5.43 -5.59
C SER A 24 7.09 6.01 -6.07
N GLN A 25 6.60 5.51 -7.21
CA GLN A 25 5.35 5.96 -7.80
C GLN A 25 4.16 5.81 -6.82
N ALA A 26 4.12 4.69 -6.09
CA ALA A 26 3.07 4.42 -5.12
C ALA A 26 3.11 5.41 -3.94
N PHE A 27 4.31 5.73 -3.43
CA PHE A 27 4.46 6.73 -2.38
C PHE A 27 4.12 8.15 -2.87
N SER A 28 4.54 8.52 -4.08
CA SER A 28 4.19 9.81 -4.68
C SER A 28 2.69 9.97 -4.89
N TYR A 29 1.99 8.91 -5.31
CA TYR A 29 0.54 8.92 -5.40
C TYR A 29 -0.11 9.06 -4.02
N PHE A 30 0.36 8.30 -3.02
CA PHE A 30 -0.14 8.44 -1.65
C PHE A 30 -0.03 9.89 -1.18
N GLU A 31 1.14 10.52 -1.36
CA GLU A 31 1.39 11.89 -0.93
C GLU A 31 0.53 12.95 -1.61
N SER A 32 0.19 12.76 -2.89
CA SER A 32 -0.66 13.70 -3.64
C SER A 32 -2.15 13.62 -3.27
N THR A 33 -2.58 12.57 -2.56
CA THR A 33 -3.98 12.41 -2.16
C THR A 33 -4.36 13.22 -0.93
N SER A 34 -5.65 13.54 -0.78
CA SER A 34 -6.17 14.21 0.42
C SER A 34 -6.00 13.35 1.69
N GLN A 35 -6.00 13.97 2.87
CA GLN A 35 -5.91 13.25 4.15
C GLN A 35 -6.99 12.18 4.32
N ALA A 36 -8.20 12.41 3.80
CA ALA A 36 -9.27 11.43 3.82
C ALA A 36 -8.97 10.21 2.94
N GLN A 37 -8.39 10.43 1.76
CA GLN A 37 -7.98 9.35 0.84
C GLN A 37 -6.76 8.58 1.38
N LYS A 38 -5.76 9.28 1.95
CA LYS A 38 -4.63 8.64 2.63
C LYS A 38 -5.09 7.64 3.69
N ARG A 39 -6.05 8.01 4.54
CA ARG A 39 -6.63 7.11 5.55
C ARG A 39 -7.30 5.88 4.92
N LYS A 40 -8.11 6.08 3.87
CA LYS A 40 -8.76 4.96 3.16
C LYS A 40 -7.74 3.98 2.56
N LEU A 41 -6.68 4.51 1.93
CA LEU A 41 -5.62 3.69 1.36
C LEU A 41 -4.90 2.86 2.44
N LEU A 42 -4.56 3.46 3.57
CA LEU A 42 -3.90 2.74 4.67
C LEU A 42 -4.78 1.63 5.26
N VAL A 43 -6.09 1.83 5.36
CA VAL A 43 -7.03 0.78 5.79
C VAL A 43 -7.03 -0.38 4.79
N LEU A 44 -7.03 -0.09 3.49
CA LEU A 44 -6.97 -1.12 2.45
C LEU A 44 -5.65 -1.90 2.49
N VAL A 45 -4.52 -1.20 2.58
CA VAL A 45 -3.19 -1.82 2.70
C VAL A 45 -3.09 -2.69 3.94
N LYS A 46 -3.63 -2.22 5.09
CA LYS A 46 -3.69 -3.03 6.31
C LYS A 46 -4.47 -4.32 6.10
N ARG A 47 -5.64 -4.26 5.45
CA ARG A 47 -6.42 -5.46 5.11
C ARG A 47 -5.65 -6.43 4.21
N ILE A 48 -4.97 -5.92 3.19
CA ILE A 48 -4.12 -6.75 2.31
C ILE A 48 -3.00 -7.41 3.11
N ALA A 49 -2.34 -6.67 4.00
CA ALA A 49 -1.27 -7.19 4.84
C ALA A 49 -1.75 -8.24 5.88
N GLU A 50 -3.01 -8.16 6.30
CA GLU A 50 -3.64 -9.14 7.20
C GLU A 50 -4.06 -10.43 6.48
N PHE A 51 -4.57 -10.34 5.24
CA PHE A 51 -5.12 -11.50 4.52
C PHE A 51 -4.21 -12.07 3.43
N GLY A 52 -3.19 -11.33 3.00
CA GLY A 52 -2.31 -11.68 1.88
C GLY A 52 -3.00 -11.66 0.51
N LYS A 53 -4.22 -11.11 0.41
CA LYS A 53 -5.01 -11.10 -0.82
C LYS A 53 -5.58 -9.71 -1.10
N ILE A 54 -5.53 -9.32 -2.36
CA ILE A 54 -6.26 -8.16 -2.87
C ILE A 54 -7.67 -8.67 -3.22
N MET A 55 -8.66 -8.27 -2.44
CA MET A 55 -10.06 -8.59 -2.74
C MET A 55 -10.60 -7.57 -3.75
N ASP A 56 -10.36 -7.86 -5.03
CA ASP A 56 -10.88 -7.09 -6.14
C ASP A 56 -12.16 -7.75 -6.68
N ILE A 57 -13.31 -7.23 -6.26
CA ILE A 57 -14.62 -7.73 -6.70
C ILE A 57 -14.85 -7.60 -8.22
N THR A 58 -14.04 -6.79 -8.93
CA THR A 58 -14.13 -6.67 -10.39
C THR A 58 -13.42 -7.81 -11.13
N LYS A 59 -12.62 -8.63 -10.42
CA LYS A 59 -11.93 -9.81 -10.95
C LYS A 59 -12.60 -11.14 -10.60
N GLU A 60 -13.58 -11.13 -9.70
CA GLU A 60 -14.31 -12.33 -9.24
C GLU A 60 -15.53 -12.67 -10.12
N ASN A 61 -15.70 -12.02 -11.28
CA ASN A 61 -16.72 -12.36 -12.28
C ASN A 61 -16.07 -13.11 -13.46
N TYR A 62 -15.95 -14.43 -13.33
CA TYR A 62 -15.81 -15.39 -14.44
C TYR A 62 -16.65 -16.63 -14.16
#